data_AF-A0A351A0I6-F1
#
_entry.id   AF-A0A351A0I6-F1
#
_cell.length_a   1.000
_cell.length_b   1.000
_cell.length_c   1.000
_cell.angle_alpha   90.00
_cell.angle_beta   90.00
_cell.angle_gamma   90.00
#
_symmetry.space_group_name_H-M   'P 1'
#
loop_
_entity.id
_entity.type
_entity.pdbx_description
1 polymer ?
#
loop_
_entity_poly.entity_id
_entity_poly.type
_entity_poly.pdbx_seq_one_letter_code
_entity_poly.pdbx_strand_id
1 'polypeptide(L)'
;MTQAHSAPLIAVTSGEPAGVGPELCARLAERLWSARLVVLGDIELIRERAAMAGVRVVLRPFRADEAAVAGTLDVLHLPLARPARAGALDPANAAHVLALLDRAIAGCVQGE
;
A
#
# COMPACT_ATOMS: atom_id res chain seq x y z
N MET A 1 5.32 -35.17 2.76
CA MET A 1 5.26 -34.16 1.68
C MET A 1 5.03 -32.81 2.34
N THR A 2 6.08 -32.04 2.59
CA THR A 2 5.99 -30.68 3.10
C THR A 2 5.47 -29.78 1.97
N GLN A 3 4.19 -29.41 2.03
CA GLN A 3 3.64 -28.34 1.19
C GLN A 3 4.52 -27.10 1.42
N ALA A 4 5.26 -26.67 0.40
CA ALA A 4 5.91 -25.37 0.40
C ALA A 4 4.79 -24.33 0.41
N HIS A 5 4.45 -23.81 1.58
CA HIS A 5 3.45 -22.76 1.69
C HIS A 5 4.02 -21.54 1.00
N SER A 6 3.36 -21.06 -0.06
CA SER A 6 3.70 -19.75 -0.63
C SER A 6 3.61 -18.71 0.48
N ALA A 7 4.53 -17.73 0.48
CA ALA A 7 4.49 -16.65 1.46
C ALA A 7 3.09 -16.02 1.47
N PRO A 8 2.47 -15.79 2.65
CA PRO A 8 1.14 -15.22 2.73
C PRO A 8 1.12 -13.84 2.07
N LEU A 9 0.03 -13.54 1.36
CA LEU A 9 -0.26 -12.22 0.82
C LEU A 9 -0.98 -11.40 1.90
N ILE A 10 -0.46 -10.22 2.22
CA ILE A 10 -1.00 -9.35 3.27
C ILE A 10 -1.33 -7.98 2.69
N ALA A 11 -2.60 -7.60 2.77
CA ALA A 11 -3.07 -6.26 2.45
C ALA A 11 -2.71 -5.27 3.56
N VAL A 12 -2.15 -4.12 3.18
CA VAL A 12 -1.85 -3.00 4.07
C VAL A 12 -2.48 -1.74 3.51
N THR A 13 -3.49 -1.18 4.18
CA THR A 13 -4.12 0.08 3.74
C THR A 13 -3.30 1.28 4.19
N SER A 14 -3.02 2.24 3.29
CA SER A 14 -2.28 3.46 3.63
C SER A 14 -3.01 4.39 4.59
N GLY A 15 -4.33 4.23 4.74
CA GLY A 15 -5.16 4.99 5.68
C GLY A 15 -5.42 6.43 5.24
N GLU A 16 -5.49 7.34 6.21
CA GLU A 16 -5.72 8.77 5.97
C GLU A 16 -4.55 9.40 5.17
N PRO A 17 -4.81 9.97 3.97
CA PRO A 17 -3.76 10.51 3.10
C PRO A 17 -3.05 11.76 3.63
N ALA A 18 -3.65 12.51 4.55
CA ALA A 18 -2.98 13.61 5.26
C ALA A 18 -2.16 13.13 6.48
N GLY A 19 -2.33 11.87 6.89
CA GLY A 19 -1.60 11.26 8.01
C GLY A 19 -0.20 10.78 7.62
N VAL A 20 0.43 10.04 8.53
CA VAL A 20 1.78 9.46 8.34
C VAL A 20 1.78 8.07 7.69
N GLY A 21 0.58 7.52 7.43
CA GLY A 21 0.41 6.17 6.90
C GLY A 21 1.12 5.92 5.56
N PRO A 22 1.05 6.83 4.57
CA PRO A 22 1.77 6.66 3.30
C PRO A 22 3.30 6.56 3.46
N GLU A 23 3.90 7.36 4.35
CA GLU A 23 5.33 7.31 4.67
C GLU A 23 5.71 5.98 5.32
N LEU A 24 4.91 5.53 6.29
CA LEU A 24 5.13 4.25 6.97
C LEU A 24 4.99 3.07 5.99
N CYS A 25 4.03 3.15 5.07
CA CYS A 25 3.87 2.16 4.00
C CYS A 25 5.10 2.11 3.09
N ALA A 26 5.62 3.27 2.66
CA ALA A 26 6.85 3.32 1.87
C ALA A 26 8.04 2.66 2.59
N ARG A 27 8.15 2.85 3.92
CA ARG A 27 9.19 2.26 4.76
C ARG A 27 9.10 0.74 4.90
N LEU A 28 7.97 0.12 4.56
CA LEU A 28 7.85 -1.35 4.56
C LEU A 28 8.88 -1.99 3.61
N ALA A 29 9.31 -1.29 2.57
CA ALA A 29 10.35 -1.74 1.64
C ALA A 29 11.77 -1.72 2.22
N GLU A 30 12.00 -1.09 3.38
CA GLU A 30 13.31 -1.03 4.03
C GLU A 30 13.69 -2.36 4.71
N ARG A 31 12.75 -3.33 4.77
CA ARG A 31 12.91 -4.61 5.45
C ARG A 31 12.40 -5.76 4.60
N LEU A 32 12.97 -6.94 4.82
CA LEU A 32 12.43 -8.19 4.29
C LEU A 32 11.37 -8.73 5.25
N TRP A 33 10.32 -9.32 4.68
CA TRP A 33 9.20 -9.90 5.41
C TRP A 33 9.05 -11.37 5.02
N SER A 34 8.51 -12.19 5.93
CA SER A 34 8.12 -13.57 5.64
C SER A 34 6.79 -13.66 4.86
N ALA A 35 6.27 -12.51 4.40
CA ALA A 35 5.01 -12.34 3.69
C ALA A 35 5.22 -11.43 2.47
N ARG A 36 4.37 -11.55 1.46
CA ARG A 36 4.27 -10.55 0.37
C ARG A 36 3.31 -9.46 0.83
N LEU A 37 3.80 -8.23 0.92
CA LEU A 37 2.99 -7.08 1.29
C LEU A 37 2.44 -6.38 0.05
N VAL A 38 1.15 -6.07 0.07
CA VAL A 38 0.50 -5.23 -0.94
C VAL A 38 -0.08 -4.02 -0.25
N VAL A 39 0.42 -2.84 -0.61
CA VAL A 39 -0.10 -1.59 -0.07
C VAL A 39 -1.27 -1.12 -0.93
N LEU A 40 -2.44 -0.93 -0.31
CA LEU A 40 -3.56 -0.26 -0.95
C LEU A 40 -3.43 1.24 -0.67
N GLY A 41 -3.42 2.05 -1.73
CA GLY A 41 -3.27 3.49 -1.61
C GLY A 41 -3.10 4.19 -2.96
N ASP A 42 -3.01 5.51 -2.94
CA ASP A 42 -2.59 6.27 -4.11
C ASP A 42 -1.06 6.14 -4.27
N ILE A 43 -0.62 5.61 -5.41
CA ILE A 43 0.79 5.32 -5.66
C ILE A 43 1.61 6.61 -5.82
N GLU A 44 0.99 7.68 -6.32
CA GLU A 44 1.61 8.99 -6.46
C GLU A 44 1.80 9.64 -5.09
N LEU A 45 0.79 9.55 -4.22
CA LEU A 45 0.92 10.02 -2.83
C LEU A 45 2.04 9.28 -2.10
N ILE A 46 2.09 7.94 -2.18
CA ILE A 46 3.13 7.15 -1.51
C ILE A 46 4.52 7.53 -2.05
N ARG A 47 4.65 7.76 -3.37
CA ARG A 47 5.91 8.20 -3.98
C ARG A 47 6.33 9.58 -3.48
N GLU A 48 5.40 10.54 -3.46
CA GLU A 48 5.61 11.89 -2.93
C GLU A 48 6.07 11.84 -1.48
N ARG A 49 5.34 11.10 -0.63
CA ARG A 49 5.64 10.96 0.80
C ARG A 49 6.96 10.25 1.06
N ALA A 50 7.30 9.22 0.28
CA ALA A 50 8.59 8.58 0.36
C ALA A 50 9.73 9.56 0.07
N ALA A 51 9.61 10.36 -1.00
CA ALA A 51 10.60 11.37 -1.35
C ALA A 51 10.77 12.43 -0.25
N MET A 52 9.66 12.94 0.30
CA MET A 52 9.69 13.91 1.41
C MET A 52 10.35 13.33 2.68
N ALA A 53 10.14 12.05 2.95
CA ALA A 53 10.68 11.35 4.12
C ALA A 53 12.12 10.82 3.91
N GLY A 54 12.73 11.04 2.75
CA GLY A 54 14.06 10.53 2.41
C GLY A 54 14.12 9.01 2.22
N VAL A 55 12.99 8.36 1.95
CA VAL A 55 12.87 6.91 1.77
C VAL A 55 13.05 6.59 0.29
N ARG A 56 14.06 5.76 -0.03
CA ARG A 56 14.23 5.22 -1.39
C ARG A 56 13.41 3.95 -1.53
N VAL A 57 12.34 4.01 -2.31
CA VAL A 57 11.47 2.86 -2.59
C VAL A 57 11.16 2.78 -4.08
N VAL A 58 11.17 1.57 -4.62
CA VAL A 58 10.65 1.29 -5.95
C VAL A 58 9.21 0.80 -5.80
N LEU A 59 8.26 1.67 -6.12
CA LEU A 59 6.85 1.32 -6.14
C LEU A 59 6.50 0.68 -7.48
N ARG A 60 5.71 -0.39 -7.45
CA ARG A 60 5.19 -1.02 -8.66
C ARG A 60 3.71 -1.35 -8.50
N PRO A 61 2.93 -1.38 -9.60
CA PRO A 61 1.55 -1.86 -9.54
C PRO A 61 1.49 -3.31 -9.07
N PHE A 62 0.60 -3.60 -8.13
CA PHE A 62 0.32 -4.96 -7.69
C PHE A 62 -0.35 -5.77 -8.81
N ARG A 63 0.10 -7.00 -8.97
CA ARG A 63 -0.49 -8.03 -9.84
C ARG A 63 -0.45 -9.37 -9.11
N ALA A 64 -1.61 -10.01 -8.98
CA ALA A 64 -1.77 -11.23 -8.18
C ALA A 64 -1.02 -12.43 -8.78
N ASP A 65 -0.92 -12.49 -10.11
CA ASP A 65 -0.24 -13.54 -10.88
C ASP A 65 1.29 -13.37 -10.95
N GLU A 66 1.81 -12.22 -10.53
CA GLU A 66 3.26 -11.96 -10.50
C GLU A 66 3.85 -12.27 -9.12
N ALA A 67 5.10 -12.73 -9.08
CA ALA A 67 5.82 -12.93 -7.83
C ALA A 67 6.28 -11.61 -7.20
N ALA A 68 6.45 -11.60 -5.87
CA ALA A 68 7.08 -10.49 -5.17
C ALA A 68 8.50 -10.26 -5.71
N VAL A 69 8.87 -8.99 -5.92
CA VAL A 69 10.23 -8.61 -6.33
C VAL A 69 10.94 -7.92 -5.17
N ALA A 70 12.07 -8.48 -4.77
CA ALA A 70 12.88 -7.95 -3.68
C ALA A 70 13.28 -6.49 -3.94
N GLY A 71 13.23 -5.66 -2.89
CA GLY A 71 13.54 -4.24 -2.98
C GLY A 71 12.45 -3.37 -3.65
N THR A 72 11.29 -3.95 -3.97
CA THR A 72 10.13 -3.22 -4.47
C THR A 72 8.95 -3.33 -3.50
N LEU A 73 8.02 -2.39 -3.61
CA LEU A 73 6.74 -2.41 -2.88
C LEU A 73 5.60 -2.49 -3.88
N ASP A 74 4.80 -3.56 -3.78
CA ASP A 74 3.59 -3.72 -4.57
C ASP A 74 2.52 -2.76 -4.04
N VAL A 75 1.93 -1.97 -4.94
CA VAL A 75 0.87 -1.01 -4.63
C VAL A 75 -0.35 -1.34 -5.48
N LEU A 76 -1.45 -1.66 -4.81
CA LEU A 76 -2.76 -1.69 -5.42
C LEU A 76 -3.31 -0.26 -5.42
N HIS A 77 -3.23 0.36 -6.60
CA HIS A 77 -3.51 1.78 -6.76
C HIS A 77 -5.01 2.08 -6.65
N LEU A 78 -5.37 2.92 -5.67
CA LEU A 78 -6.65 3.62 -5.62
C LEU A 78 -6.36 5.12 -5.62
N PRO A 79 -6.76 5.89 -6.65
CA PRO A 79 -6.44 7.31 -6.72
C PRO A 79 -7.18 8.12 -5.65
N LEU A 80 -6.58 9.24 -5.24
CA LEU A 80 -7.25 10.26 -4.44
C LEU A 80 -8.23 11.07 -5.29
N ALA A 81 -9.27 11.61 -4.64
CA ALA A 81 -10.17 12.57 -5.27
C ALA A 81 -9.52 13.97 -5.36
N ARG A 82 -8.68 14.32 -4.38
CA ARG A 82 -7.92 15.58 -4.34
C ARG A 82 -6.50 15.37 -3.84
N PRO A 83 -5.52 16.19 -4.30
CA PRO A 83 -4.17 16.16 -3.74
C PRO A 83 -4.20 16.32 -2.21
N ALA A 84 -3.46 15.48 -1.49
CA ALA A 84 -3.39 15.54 -0.04
C ALA A 84 -2.17 16.33 0.43
N ARG A 85 -2.32 17.11 1.51
CA ARG A 85 -1.21 17.78 2.18
C ARG A 85 -0.99 17.17 3.56
N ALA A 86 0.26 16.81 3.87
CA ALA A 86 0.60 16.23 5.16
C ALA A 86 0.15 17.14 6.32
N GLY A 87 -0.52 16.55 7.31
CA GLY A 87 -1.05 17.23 8.48
C GLY A 87 -2.32 18.08 8.24
N ALA A 88 -2.88 18.11 7.03
CA ALA A 88 -4.08 18.88 6.71
C ALA A 88 -5.19 17.97 6.14
N LEU A 89 -6.16 17.64 6.98
CA LEU A 89 -7.31 16.82 6.61
C LEU A 89 -8.15 17.52 5.53
N ASP A 90 -8.61 16.75 4.53
CA ASP A 90 -9.57 17.19 3.52
C ASP A 90 -10.73 16.18 3.45
N PRO A 91 -11.96 16.56 3.87
CA PRO A 91 -13.12 15.68 3.78
C PRO A 91 -13.41 15.14 2.37
N ALA A 92 -12.95 15.81 1.32
CA ALA A 92 -13.07 15.31 -0.05
C ALA A 92 -12.34 13.97 -0.27
N ASN A 93 -11.36 13.63 0.57
CA ASN A 93 -10.64 12.37 0.54
C ASN A 93 -11.18 11.31 1.52
N ALA A 94 -12.24 11.60 2.29
CA ALA A 94 -12.81 10.61 3.22
C ALA A 94 -13.28 9.33 2.50
N ALA A 95 -13.87 9.48 1.30
CA ALA A 95 -14.30 8.35 0.48
C ALA A 95 -13.12 7.44 0.05
N HIS A 96 -11.93 8.01 -0.13
CA HIS A 96 -10.74 7.22 -0.45
C HIS A 96 -10.38 6.28 0.71
N VAL A 97 -10.36 6.77 1.95
CA VAL A 97 -10.04 5.95 3.13
C VAL A 97 -10.99 4.76 3.25
N LEU A 98 -12.30 4.98 3.05
CA LEU A 98 -13.29 3.90 3.06
C LEU A 98 -13.08 2.93 1.90
N ALA A 99 -12.80 3.42 0.69
CA ALA A 99 -12.55 2.58 -0.47
C ALA A 99 -11.33 1.65 -0.29
N LEU A 100 -10.29 2.11 0.43
CA LEU A 100 -9.16 1.24 0.80
C LEU A 100 -9.60 0.08 1.69
N LEU A 101 -10.39 0.38 2.72
CA LEU A 101 -10.90 -0.63 3.65
C LEU A 101 -11.81 -1.63 2.94
N ASP A 102 -12.77 -1.14 2.15
CA ASP A 102 -13.71 -1.98 1.41
C ASP A 102 -12.97 -2.91 0.44
N ARG A 103 -11.96 -2.41 -0.27
CA ARG A 103 -11.16 -3.21 -1.20
C ARG A 103 -10.30 -4.26 -0.49
N ALA A 104 -9.69 -3.91 0.64
CA ALA A 104 -8.90 -4.85 1.44
C ALA A 104 -9.80 -5.96 2.01
N ILE A 105 -10.96 -5.59 2.57
CA ILE A 105 -11.95 -6.54 3.11
C ILE A 105 -12.42 -7.48 2.00
N ALA A 106 -12.79 -6.95 0.83
CA ALA A 106 -13.26 -7.76 -0.29
C ALA A 106 -12.22 -8.81 -0.72
N GLY A 107 -10.95 -8.41 -0.87
CA GLY A 107 -9.86 -9.33 -1.22
C GLY A 107 -9.68 -10.43 -0.17
N CYS A 108 -9.61 -10.04 1.11
CA CYS A 108 -9.48 -10.99 2.22
C CYS A 108 -10.63 -12.00 2.29
N VAL A 109 -11.88 -11.55 2.08
CA VAL A 109 -13.07 -12.42 2.11
C VAL A 109 -13.09 -13.37 0.91
N GLN A 110 -12.57 -12.95 -0.23
CA GLN A 110 -12.49 -13.76 -1.46
C GLN A 110 -11.29 -14.73 -1.48
N GLY A 111 -10.34 -14.56 -0.58
CA GLY A 111 -9.12 -15.37 -0.54
C GLY A 111 -8.11 -15.00 -1.64
N GLU A 112 -8.12 -13.74 -2.09
CA GLU A 112 -7.07 -13.14 -2.93
C GLU A 112 -5.73 -13.12 -2.20
#